data_AF-A0A942KLY0-F1
#
_entry.id   AF-A0A942KLY0-F1
#
_cell.length_a   1.000
_cell.length_b   1.000
_cell.length_c   1.000
_cell.angle_alpha   90.00
_cell.angle_beta   90.00
_cell.angle_gamma   90.00
#
_symmetry.space_group_name_H-M   'P 1'
#
loop_
_entity.id
_entity.type
_entity.pdbx_description
1 polymer ?
#
loop_
_entity_poly.entity_id
_entity_poly.type
_entity_poly.pdbx_seq_one_letter_code
_entity_poly.pdbx_strand_id
1 'polypeptide(L)'
;MPYTKSIQFSYNPEELYNLESIESPKKCPMCHHAIEPVLISIAIQSEREGAIMFYCTACNKTFISHFDHYKPTYDHRYIFQGYKLHAPRFFEKVPFEKVIEQLSPRFITTYNESSIAEQIDLKEVCGMGYRKALEILIKDYAIHKHPTDKDKISSPSYKLSQCINEYITEHRIKKPSIAASWIGNDETHYTRIHETKDIKDLKDFIKTVVYFIQFELSASSASDFLEKE
;
A
#
# COMPACT_ATOMS: atom_id res chain seq x y z
N MET A 1 22.22 34.62 -9.64
CA MET A 1 23.39 33.70 -9.68
C MET A 1 23.09 32.56 -8.72
N PRO A 2 23.05 31.30 -9.18
CA PRO A 2 22.88 30.15 -8.31
C PRO A 2 24.12 30.03 -7.40
N TYR A 3 23.90 30.02 -6.08
CA TYR A 3 24.95 29.80 -5.10
C TYR A 3 25.40 28.33 -5.17
N THR A 4 26.43 28.05 -5.95
CA THR A 4 27.08 26.73 -5.94
C THR A 4 28.03 26.68 -4.75
N LYS A 5 27.59 26.12 -3.61
CA LYS A 5 28.50 25.76 -2.53
C LYS A 5 29.26 24.50 -2.95
N SER A 6 30.59 24.54 -2.94
CA SER A 6 31.40 23.31 -2.95
C SER A 6 31.17 22.60 -1.61
N ILE A 7 30.29 21.60 -1.61
CA ILE A 7 30.04 20.76 -0.44
C ILE A 7 31.10 19.66 -0.46
N GLN A 8 32.08 19.72 0.43
CA GLN A 8 32.86 18.54 0.80
C GLN A 8 31.99 17.68 1.71
N PHE A 9 31.90 16.38 1.45
CA PHE A 9 31.28 15.43 2.36
C PHE A 9 32.18 15.31 3.60
N SER A 10 32.03 16.22 4.56
CA SER A 10 32.67 16.08 5.87
C SER A 10 31.84 15.11 6.71
N TYR A 11 32.31 13.88 6.84
CA TYR A 11 31.98 13.07 8.00
C TYR A 11 32.51 13.84 9.23
N ASN A 12 31.62 14.36 10.07
CA ASN A 12 32.03 15.05 11.31
C ASN A 12 31.94 14.05 12.48
N PRO A 13 33.03 13.35 12.82
CA PRO A 13 33.03 12.41 13.94
C PRO A 13 32.83 13.11 15.29
N GLU A 14 33.04 14.43 15.41
CA GLU A 14 32.91 15.16 16.67
C GLU A 14 31.47 15.15 17.24
N GLU A 15 30.44 15.17 16.39
CA GLU A 15 29.04 15.06 16.83
C GLU A 15 28.66 13.63 17.24
N LEU A 16 29.34 12.61 16.70
CA LEU A 16 29.15 11.20 17.05
C LEU A 16 29.57 10.89 18.48
N TYR A 17 30.62 11.53 19.00
CA TYR A 17 31.10 11.30 20.37
C TYR A 17 30.14 11.82 21.45
N ASN A 18 29.14 12.62 21.07
CA ASN A 18 28.18 13.19 22.01
C ASN A 18 26.87 12.39 22.09
N LEU A 19 26.69 11.27 21.39
CA LEU A 19 25.43 10.49 21.46
C LEU A 19 25.71 9.12 22.07
N GLU A 20 25.14 8.83 23.24
CA GLU A 20 25.58 7.70 24.08
C GLU A 20 25.23 6.32 23.50
N SER A 21 24.10 6.21 22.78
CA SER A 21 23.74 5.00 22.02
C SER A 21 22.62 5.29 21.03
N ILE A 22 22.76 4.82 19.79
CA ILE A 22 21.68 4.79 18.80
C ILE A 22 21.27 3.34 18.59
N GLU A 23 19.97 3.07 18.64
CA GLU A 23 19.46 1.78 18.17
C GLU A 23 19.42 1.74 16.65
N SER A 24 20.14 0.81 16.01
CA SER A 24 20.08 0.63 14.55
C SER A 24 18.70 0.14 14.10
N PRO A 25 18.12 0.69 13.01
CA PRO A 25 16.88 0.19 12.43
C PRO A 25 17.00 -1.27 12.02
N LYS A 26 16.10 -2.13 12.51
CA LYS A 26 16.13 -3.59 12.25
C LYS A 26 15.48 -3.98 10.92
N LYS A 27 14.71 -3.09 10.30
CA LYS A 27 13.98 -3.32 9.04
C LYS A 27 14.19 -2.13 8.10
N CYS A 28 14.52 -2.39 6.84
CA CYS A 28 14.70 -1.35 5.85
C CYS A 28 13.35 -0.71 5.49
N PRO A 29 13.22 0.63 5.49
CA PRO A 29 11.97 1.31 5.13
C PRO A 29 11.64 1.21 3.63
N MET A 30 12.59 0.77 2.80
CA MET A 30 12.45 0.68 1.34
C MET A 30 12.26 -0.75 0.83
N CYS A 31 13.07 -1.71 1.28
CA CYS A 31 12.98 -3.09 0.80
C CYS A 31 12.35 -4.05 1.80
N HIS A 32 12.03 -3.57 3.00
CA HIS A 32 11.37 -4.35 4.06
C HIS A 32 12.11 -5.61 4.53
N HIS A 33 13.35 -5.81 4.11
CA HIS A 33 14.21 -6.87 4.65
C HIS A 33 14.68 -6.49 6.05
N ALA A 34 14.93 -7.51 6.88
CA ALA A 34 15.69 -7.34 8.11
C ALA A 34 17.12 -6.89 7.76
N ILE A 35 17.64 -5.90 8.47
CA ILE A 35 18.93 -5.28 8.18
C ILE A 35 19.70 -4.93 9.45
N GLU A 36 21.01 -4.87 9.30
CA GLU A 36 21.90 -4.08 10.15
C GLU A 36 22.53 -3.00 9.24
N PRO A 37 21.96 -1.79 9.20
CA PRO A 37 22.41 -0.75 8.27
C PRO A 37 23.76 -0.18 8.67
N VAL A 38 24.54 0.25 7.68
CA VAL A 38 25.78 1.01 7.93
C VAL A 38 25.41 2.47 8.21
N LEU A 39 25.83 3.01 9.34
CA LEU A 39 25.69 4.43 9.65
C LEU A 39 26.69 5.23 8.80
N ILE A 40 26.18 6.16 7.99
CA ILE A 40 27.00 7.01 7.10
C ILE A 40 27.29 8.35 7.77
N SER A 41 26.27 9.00 8.31
CA SER A 41 26.39 10.31 8.94
C SER A 41 25.26 10.57 9.92
N ILE A 42 25.51 11.48 10.86
CA ILE A 42 24.53 12.02 11.81
C ILE A 42 24.57 13.54 11.67
N ALA A 43 23.42 14.18 11.83
CA ALA A 43 23.32 15.62 12.00
C ALA A 43 22.37 15.94 13.14
N ILE A 44 22.84 16.70 14.13
CA ILE A 44 21.97 17.34 15.13
C ILE A 44 21.35 18.58 14.50
N GLN A 45 20.02 18.59 14.37
CA GLN A 45 19.29 19.63 13.64
C GLN A 45 18.69 20.68 14.58
N SER A 46 18.36 20.30 15.81
CA SER A 46 17.86 21.19 16.86
C SER A 46 18.17 20.62 18.25
N GLU A 47 17.73 21.31 19.32
CA GLU A 47 17.81 20.84 20.72
C GLU A 47 17.06 19.54 21.01
N ARG A 48 16.19 19.11 20.08
CA ARG A 48 15.34 17.92 20.26
C ARG A 48 15.36 16.94 19.10
N GLU A 49 15.89 17.35 17.94
CA GLU A 49 15.76 16.57 16.70
C GLU A 49 17.10 16.42 15.99
N GLY A 50 17.32 15.22 15.47
CA GLY A 50 18.44 14.93 14.59
C GLY A 50 18.03 14.02 13.44
N ALA A 51 18.96 13.80 12.53
CA ALA A 51 18.79 12.87 11.42
C ALA A 51 20.04 12.00 11.26
N ILE A 52 19.83 10.73 10.89
CA ILE A 52 20.89 9.77 10.59
C ILE A 52 20.71 9.27 9.17
N MET A 53 21.77 9.32 8.38
CA MET A 53 21.81 8.67 7.08
C MET A 53 22.37 7.26 7.22
N PHE A 54 21.60 6.28 6.80
CA PHE A 54 21.93 4.86 6.81
C PHE A 54 22.09 4.32 5.39
N TYR A 55 22.98 3.36 5.21
CA TYR A 55 23.08 2.53 4.01
C TYR A 55 22.50 1.13 4.29
N CYS A 56 21.50 0.74 3.50
CA CYS A 56 20.93 -0.59 3.56
C CYS A 56 21.78 -1.59 2.77
N THR A 57 22.31 -2.60 3.43
CA THR A 57 23.12 -3.69 2.83
C THR A 57 22.31 -4.69 2.00
N ALA A 58 20.98 -4.73 2.16
CA ALA A 58 20.12 -5.65 1.41
C ALA A 58 19.73 -5.10 0.03
N CYS A 59 19.41 -3.80 -0.08
CA CYS A 59 18.97 -3.19 -1.34
C CYS A 59 19.95 -2.16 -1.91
N ASN A 60 21.11 -1.97 -1.28
CA ASN A 60 22.18 -1.07 -1.71
C ASN A 60 21.74 0.39 -1.90
N LYS A 61 20.77 0.83 -1.08
CA LYS A 61 20.22 2.20 -1.11
C LYS A 61 20.34 2.85 0.26
N THR A 62 20.38 4.18 0.27
CA THR A 62 20.44 4.98 1.49
C THR A 62 19.06 5.43 1.95
N PHE A 63 18.86 5.54 3.26
CA PHE A 63 17.67 6.14 3.85
C PHE A 63 18.06 7.01 5.04
N ILE A 64 17.23 8.01 5.32
CA ILE A 64 17.37 8.95 6.44
C ILE A 64 16.39 8.53 7.52
N SER A 65 16.85 8.56 8.77
CA SER A 65 16.00 8.36 9.95
C SER A 65 16.04 9.61 10.81
N HIS A 66 14.91 10.28 10.95
CA HIS A 66 14.75 11.38 11.90
C HIS A 66 14.50 10.81 13.29
N PHE A 67 15.15 11.38 14.30
CA PHE A 67 15.06 10.91 15.67
C PHE A 67 14.91 12.06 16.65
N ASP A 68 14.27 11.74 17.78
CA ASP A 68 14.24 12.61 18.95
C ASP A 68 15.42 12.33 19.86
N HIS A 69 15.93 13.40 20.45
CA HIS A 69 16.92 13.34 21.52
C HIS A 69 16.66 14.41 22.57
N TYR A 70 17.36 14.31 23.68
CA TYR A 70 17.47 15.40 24.65
C TYR A 70 18.90 15.49 25.17
N LYS A 71 19.27 16.65 25.68
CA LYS A 71 20.56 16.88 26.31
C LYS A 71 20.37 17.16 27.80
N PRO A 72 20.87 16.31 28.72
CA PRO A 72 20.82 16.57 30.15
C PRO A 72 21.61 17.83 30.52
N THR A 73 21.25 18.48 31.62
CA THR A 73 21.93 19.71 32.07
C THR A 73 23.34 19.44 32.59
N TYR A 74 23.59 18.23 33.11
CA TYR A 74 24.84 17.82 33.74
C TYR A 74 25.69 16.86 32.90
N ASP A 75 25.19 16.44 31.73
CA ASP A 75 25.91 15.59 30.77
C ASP A 75 25.93 16.32 29.43
N HIS A 76 27.12 16.48 28.83
CA HIS A 76 27.26 17.14 27.54
C HIS A 76 26.81 16.25 26.36
N ARG A 77 26.39 15.01 26.64
CA ARG A 77 25.94 14.04 25.65
C ARG A 77 24.42 14.12 25.42
N TYR A 78 24.05 14.03 24.16
CA TYR A 78 22.69 13.78 23.69
C TYR A 78 22.28 12.34 24.00
N ILE A 79 21.01 12.17 24.37
CA ILE A 79 20.39 10.87 24.64
C ILE A 79 19.28 10.65 23.61
N PHE A 80 19.42 9.58 22.83
CA PHE A 80 18.43 9.15 21.84
C PHE A 80 17.13 8.71 22.51
N GLN A 81 15.98 9.18 22.02
CA GLN A 81 14.67 8.81 22.53
C GLN A 81 13.89 7.87 21.59
N GLY A 82 14.19 7.90 20.29
CA GLY A 82 13.50 7.07 19.31
C GLY A 82 13.46 7.69 17.93
N TYR A 83 13.12 6.87 16.93
CA TYR A 83 12.88 7.35 15.56
C TYR A 83 11.48 7.92 15.41
N LYS A 84 11.39 9.10 14.80
CA LYS A 84 10.14 9.73 14.36
C LYS A 84 9.72 9.24 12.98
N LEU A 85 10.67 9.13 12.06
CA LEU A 85 10.41 8.88 10.65
C LEU A 85 11.61 8.23 9.96
N HIS A 86 11.33 7.36 8.99
CA HIS A 86 12.31 6.88 8.02
C HIS A 86 11.90 7.30 6.61
N ALA A 87 12.84 7.81 5.81
CA ALA A 87 12.60 8.27 4.44
C ALA A 87 13.78 7.93 3.50
N PRO A 88 13.53 7.53 2.23
CA PRO A 88 12.21 7.27 1.67
C PRO A 88 11.61 5.98 2.25
N ARG A 89 10.29 5.93 2.31
CA ARG A 89 9.53 4.72 2.64
C ARG A 89 8.93 4.19 1.35
N PHE A 90 9.24 2.96 1.00
CA PHE A 90 8.48 2.25 -0.03
C PHE A 90 7.47 1.34 0.66
N PHE A 91 6.51 0.88 -0.13
CA PHE A 91 5.38 0.13 0.37
C PHE A 91 5.28 -1.15 -0.42
N GLU A 92 4.94 -2.23 0.28
CA GLU A 92 4.76 -3.53 -0.35
C GLU A 92 3.49 -3.49 -1.18
N LYS A 93 3.63 -3.73 -2.48
CA LYS A 93 2.47 -3.95 -3.34
C LYS A 93 1.96 -5.37 -3.10
N VAL A 94 0.64 -5.52 -3.08
CA VAL A 94 -0.02 -6.82 -3.11
C VAL A 94 0.14 -7.39 -4.52
N PRO A 95 0.79 -8.55 -4.68
CA PRO A 95 0.92 -9.20 -5.97
C PRO A 95 -0.43 -9.82 -6.37
N PHE A 96 -0.73 -9.76 -7.66
CA PHE A 96 -1.87 -10.42 -8.27
C PHE A 96 -1.41 -11.25 -9.47
N GLU A 97 -2.17 -12.28 -9.79
CA GLU A 97 -1.86 -13.18 -10.89
C GLU A 97 -2.04 -12.49 -12.26
N LYS A 98 -1.23 -12.88 -13.24
CA LYS A 98 -1.18 -12.23 -14.57
C LYS A 98 -2.55 -12.18 -15.25
N VAL A 99 -3.38 -13.19 -15.05
CA VAL A 99 -4.74 -13.25 -15.63
C VAL A 99 -5.65 -12.15 -15.08
N ILE A 100 -5.48 -11.76 -13.81
CA ILE A 100 -6.21 -10.64 -13.20
C ILE A 100 -5.63 -9.31 -13.67
N GLU A 101 -4.31 -9.20 -13.78
CA GLU A 101 -3.65 -8.02 -14.33
C GLU A 101 -4.08 -7.73 -15.78
N GLN A 102 -4.22 -8.77 -16.61
CA GLN A 102 -4.71 -8.66 -17.98
C GLN A 102 -6.19 -8.30 -18.04
N LEU A 103 -7.02 -8.89 -17.16
CA LEU A 103 -8.44 -8.58 -17.07
C LEU A 103 -8.69 -7.13 -16.66
N SER A 104 -8.03 -6.68 -15.59
CA SER A 104 -8.32 -5.40 -14.93
C SER A 104 -7.05 -4.71 -14.40
N PRO A 105 -6.23 -4.10 -15.29
CA PRO A 105 -5.03 -3.38 -14.88
C PRO A 105 -5.32 -2.23 -13.90
N ARG A 106 -6.47 -1.57 -14.06
CA ARG A 106 -6.90 -0.46 -13.19
C ARG A 106 -7.24 -0.94 -11.79
N PHE A 107 -7.78 -2.14 -11.63
CA PHE A 107 -7.99 -2.75 -10.32
C PHE A 107 -6.66 -2.92 -9.59
N ILE A 108 -5.62 -3.44 -10.27
CA ILE A 108 -4.28 -3.62 -9.68
C ILE A 108 -3.75 -2.29 -9.14
N THR A 109 -3.81 -1.23 -9.94
CA THR A 109 -3.36 0.10 -9.55
C THR A 109 -4.15 0.63 -8.36
N THR A 110 -5.49 0.68 -8.45
CA THR A 110 -6.33 1.26 -7.39
C THR A 110 -6.27 0.47 -6.09
N TYR A 111 -6.23 -0.87 -6.15
CA TYR A 111 -6.08 -1.71 -4.95
C TYR A 111 -4.75 -1.45 -4.25
N ASN A 112 -3.65 -1.38 -5.02
CA ASN A 112 -2.33 -1.13 -4.45
C ASN A 112 -2.18 0.30 -3.89
N GLU A 113 -2.73 1.32 -4.53
CA GLU A 113 -2.79 2.68 -3.98
C GLU A 113 -3.56 2.73 -2.65
N SER A 114 -4.66 1.97 -2.57
CA SER A 114 -5.46 1.83 -1.34
C SER A 114 -4.67 1.11 -0.24
N SER A 115 -3.93 0.07 -0.60
CA SER A 115 -3.05 -0.66 0.33
C SER A 115 -1.89 0.19 0.82
N ILE A 116 -1.34 1.06 -0.03
CA ILE A 116 -0.33 2.04 0.38
C ILE A 116 -0.92 2.99 1.43
N ALA A 117 -2.10 3.56 1.15
CA ALA A 117 -2.80 4.44 2.09
C ALA A 117 -3.06 3.76 3.45
N GLU A 118 -3.45 2.47 3.44
CA GLU A 118 -3.60 1.67 4.67
C GLU A 118 -2.26 1.49 5.40
N GLN A 119 -1.16 1.20 4.69
CA GLN A 119 0.18 1.02 5.29
C GLN A 119 0.74 2.28 5.96
N ILE A 120 0.23 3.46 5.60
CA ILE A 120 0.54 4.75 6.24
C ILE A 120 -0.59 5.26 7.14
N ASP A 121 -1.50 4.39 7.55
CA ASP A 121 -2.57 4.66 8.53
C ASP A 121 -3.59 5.75 8.08
N LEU A 122 -3.76 5.96 6.76
CA LEU A 122 -4.80 6.83 6.22
C LEU A 122 -6.17 6.10 6.18
N LYS A 123 -6.71 5.83 7.38
CA LYS A 123 -7.91 5.01 7.59
C LYS A 123 -9.15 5.54 6.86
N GLU A 124 -9.33 6.86 6.85
CA GLU A 124 -10.46 7.52 6.19
C GLU A 124 -10.39 7.47 4.65
N VAL A 125 -9.25 7.08 4.06
CA VAL A 125 -9.05 7.12 2.60
C VAL A 125 -8.99 5.71 2.00
N CYS A 126 -8.31 4.79 2.67
CA CYS A 126 -8.05 3.46 2.12
C CYS A 126 -9.33 2.64 1.87
N GLY A 127 -10.34 2.75 2.75
CA GLY A 127 -11.62 2.07 2.58
C GLY A 127 -12.36 2.49 1.29
N MET A 128 -12.43 3.79 1.01
CA MET A 128 -12.98 4.33 -0.25
C MET A 128 -12.21 3.83 -1.48
N GLY A 129 -10.88 3.73 -1.37
CA GLY A 129 -10.03 3.20 -2.42
C GLY A 129 -10.32 1.72 -2.71
N TYR A 130 -10.44 0.89 -1.69
CA TYR A 130 -10.82 -0.53 -1.84
C TYR A 130 -12.22 -0.70 -2.42
N ARG A 131 -13.16 0.17 -2.02
CA ARG A 131 -14.50 0.22 -2.61
C ARG A 131 -14.45 0.46 -4.11
N LYS A 132 -13.66 1.44 -4.55
CA LYS A 132 -13.43 1.75 -5.95
C LYS A 132 -12.74 0.60 -6.69
N ALA A 133 -11.76 -0.04 -6.07
CA ALA A 133 -11.09 -1.21 -6.64
C ALA A 133 -12.08 -2.34 -6.95
N LEU A 134 -12.97 -2.68 -6.00
CA LEU A 134 -14.02 -3.68 -6.22
C LEU A 134 -14.92 -3.33 -7.42
N GLU A 135 -15.34 -2.07 -7.53
CA GLU A 135 -16.19 -1.65 -8.65
C GLU A 135 -15.50 -1.86 -9.99
N ILE A 136 -14.23 -1.47 -10.09
CA ILE A 136 -13.43 -1.65 -11.31
C ILE A 136 -13.34 -3.13 -11.68
N LEU A 137 -12.96 -3.99 -10.73
CA LEU A 137 -12.81 -5.42 -10.98
C LEU A 137 -14.11 -6.07 -11.47
N ILE A 138 -15.23 -5.80 -10.80
CA ILE A 138 -16.51 -6.40 -11.15
C ILE A 138 -17.01 -5.91 -12.50
N LYS A 139 -16.87 -4.61 -12.80
CA LYS A 139 -17.28 -4.07 -14.10
C LYS A 139 -16.40 -4.61 -15.23
N ASP A 140 -15.08 -4.66 -15.04
CA ASP A 140 -14.16 -5.22 -16.05
C ASP A 140 -14.45 -6.71 -16.29
N TYR A 141 -14.75 -7.46 -15.23
CA TYR A 141 -15.16 -8.86 -15.33
C TYR A 141 -16.50 -9.04 -16.07
N ALA A 142 -17.51 -8.21 -15.75
CA ALA A 142 -18.79 -8.23 -16.44
C ALA A 142 -18.65 -7.88 -17.92
N ILE A 143 -17.81 -6.90 -18.27
CA ILE A 143 -17.51 -6.51 -19.67
C ILE A 143 -16.81 -7.65 -20.41
N HIS A 144 -15.88 -8.36 -19.75
CA HIS A 144 -15.20 -9.50 -20.34
C HIS A 144 -16.18 -10.63 -20.71
N LYS A 145 -17.17 -10.91 -19.85
CA LYS A 145 -18.20 -11.92 -20.11
C LYS A 145 -19.32 -11.45 -21.05
N HIS A 146 -19.60 -10.14 -21.08
CA HIS A 146 -20.66 -9.54 -21.88
C HIS A 146 -20.15 -8.33 -22.68
N PRO A 147 -19.30 -8.53 -23.71
CA PRO A 147 -18.67 -7.43 -24.44
C PRO A 147 -19.66 -6.48 -25.12
N THR A 148 -20.85 -6.97 -25.49
CA THR A 148 -21.92 -6.18 -26.13
C THR A 148 -22.53 -5.13 -25.21
N ASP A 149 -22.47 -5.34 -23.89
CA ASP A 149 -23.07 -4.45 -22.90
C ASP A 149 -22.05 -3.46 -22.30
N LYS A 150 -20.86 -3.36 -22.89
CA LYS A 150 -19.76 -2.52 -22.39
C LYS A 150 -20.19 -1.07 -22.14
N ASP A 151 -20.91 -0.45 -23.06
CA ASP A 151 -21.32 0.95 -22.94
C ASP A 151 -22.31 1.15 -21.78
N LYS A 152 -23.19 0.17 -21.55
CA LYS A 152 -24.10 0.16 -20.39
C LYS A 152 -23.34 -0.02 -19.09
N ILE A 153 -22.44 -1.00 -19.01
CA ILE A 153 -21.70 -1.33 -17.77
C ILE A 153 -20.75 -0.19 -17.36
N SER A 154 -20.12 0.46 -18.34
CA SER A 154 -19.18 1.56 -18.11
C SER A 154 -19.83 2.93 -17.88
N SER A 155 -21.15 3.03 -18.07
CA SER A 155 -21.90 4.27 -17.84
C SER A 155 -21.74 4.78 -16.40
N PRO A 156 -21.51 6.09 -16.19
CA PRO A 156 -21.46 6.69 -14.84
C PRO A 156 -22.74 6.51 -14.02
N SER A 157 -23.90 6.38 -14.67
CA SER A 157 -25.18 6.18 -14.00
C SER A 157 -25.43 4.72 -13.60
N TYR A 158 -24.65 3.78 -14.14
CA TYR A 158 -24.83 2.35 -13.89
C TYR A 158 -24.07 1.94 -12.62
N LYS A 159 -24.83 1.71 -11.55
CA LYS A 159 -24.29 1.47 -10.21
C LYS A 159 -23.70 0.06 -10.11
N LEU A 160 -22.68 -0.11 -9.27
CA LEU A 160 -22.09 -1.42 -9.02
C LEU A 160 -23.13 -2.46 -8.56
N SER A 161 -24.06 -2.10 -7.67
CA SER A 161 -25.08 -3.04 -7.21
C SER A 161 -25.94 -3.58 -8.34
N GLN A 162 -26.23 -2.77 -9.35
CA GLN A 162 -26.95 -3.20 -10.56
C GLN A 162 -26.09 -4.16 -11.36
N CYS A 163 -24.82 -3.82 -11.59
CA CYS A 163 -23.87 -4.68 -12.30
C CYS A 163 -23.72 -6.06 -11.65
N ILE A 164 -23.56 -6.11 -10.31
CA ILE A 164 -23.47 -7.37 -9.55
C ILE A 164 -24.75 -8.20 -9.73
N ASN A 165 -25.91 -7.57 -9.64
CA ASN A 165 -27.17 -8.29 -9.69
C ASN A 165 -27.47 -8.86 -11.08
N GLU A 166 -27.14 -8.11 -12.13
CA GLU A 166 -27.47 -8.43 -13.52
C GLU A 166 -26.45 -9.36 -14.18
N TYR A 167 -25.14 -9.14 -13.99
CA TYR A 167 -24.10 -9.86 -14.74
C TYR A 167 -23.36 -10.93 -13.95
N ILE A 168 -23.42 -10.89 -12.61
CA ILE A 168 -22.72 -11.87 -11.78
C ILE A 168 -23.70 -12.96 -11.35
N THR A 169 -23.58 -14.12 -11.98
CA THR A 169 -24.46 -15.29 -11.76
C THR A 169 -23.86 -16.28 -10.77
N GLU A 170 -22.56 -16.53 -10.84
CA GLU A 170 -21.85 -17.43 -9.93
C GLU A 170 -21.91 -16.92 -8.49
N HIS A 171 -22.60 -17.66 -7.62
CA HIS A 171 -22.85 -17.28 -6.23
C HIS A 171 -21.57 -17.05 -5.42
N ARG A 172 -20.49 -17.77 -5.74
CA ARG A 172 -19.16 -17.65 -5.12
C ARG A 172 -18.48 -16.32 -5.44
N ILE A 173 -18.88 -15.66 -6.53
CA ILE A 173 -18.47 -14.28 -6.86
C ILE A 173 -19.53 -13.29 -6.37
N LYS A 174 -20.82 -13.57 -6.61
CA LYS A 174 -21.93 -12.65 -6.34
C LYS A 174 -22.04 -12.28 -4.86
N LYS A 175 -22.07 -13.28 -3.96
CA LYS A 175 -22.25 -13.04 -2.51
C LYS A 175 -21.13 -12.19 -1.90
N PRO A 176 -19.83 -12.50 -2.08
CA PRO A 176 -18.77 -11.64 -1.56
C PRO A 176 -18.74 -10.28 -2.26
N SER A 177 -19.13 -10.17 -3.53
CA SER A 177 -19.26 -8.87 -4.19
C SER A 177 -20.32 -7.99 -3.54
N ILE A 178 -21.49 -8.55 -3.19
CA ILE A 178 -22.55 -7.84 -2.48
C ILE A 178 -22.06 -7.42 -1.09
N ALA A 179 -21.47 -8.34 -0.32
CA ALA A 179 -20.98 -8.05 1.03
C ALA A 179 -19.88 -6.97 1.03
N ALA A 180 -18.88 -7.09 0.14
CA ALA A 180 -17.84 -6.08 -0.05
C ALA A 180 -18.45 -4.74 -0.49
N SER A 181 -19.55 -4.77 -1.26
CA SER A 181 -20.22 -3.55 -1.66
C SER A 181 -20.91 -2.81 -0.53
N TRP A 182 -21.45 -3.54 0.45
CA TRP A 182 -22.08 -2.96 1.62
C TRP A 182 -21.04 -2.35 2.55
N ILE A 183 -19.99 -3.10 2.89
CA ILE A 183 -18.92 -2.61 3.76
C ILE A 183 -18.20 -1.43 3.11
N GLY A 184 -17.85 -1.53 1.83
CA GLY A 184 -17.17 -0.42 1.18
C GLY A 184 -18.06 0.83 0.98
N ASN A 185 -19.40 0.72 1.04
CA ASN A 185 -20.25 1.91 1.13
C ASN A 185 -20.15 2.58 2.51
N ASP A 186 -20.01 1.80 3.59
CA ASP A 186 -19.81 2.33 4.95
C ASP A 186 -18.48 3.11 5.07
N GLU A 187 -17.49 2.79 4.23
CA GLU A 187 -16.22 3.54 4.13
C GLU A 187 -16.34 4.86 3.36
N THR A 188 -17.49 5.12 2.72
CA THR A 188 -17.72 6.34 1.91
C THR A 188 -18.81 7.26 2.47
N HIS A 189 -19.69 6.71 3.30
CA HIS A 189 -20.84 7.43 3.86
C HIS A 189 -20.53 7.96 5.26
N TYR A 190 -21.23 9.03 5.65
CA TYR A 190 -21.09 9.65 6.96
C TYR A 190 -21.42 8.70 8.12
N THR A 191 -22.44 7.85 7.95
CA THR A 191 -22.84 6.85 8.94
C THR A 191 -22.50 5.44 8.46
N ARG A 192 -21.88 4.65 9.33
CA ARG A 192 -21.68 3.22 9.12
C ARG A 192 -22.96 2.45 9.48
N ILE A 193 -23.33 1.50 8.65
CA ILE A 193 -24.48 0.62 8.90
C ILE A 193 -24.02 -0.72 9.51
N HIS A 194 -22.85 -1.23 9.10
CA HIS A 194 -22.35 -2.54 9.50
C HIS A 194 -21.21 -2.40 10.52
N GLU A 195 -21.55 -1.98 11.75
CA GLU A 195 -20.56 -1.67 12.79
C GLU A 195 -19.72 -2.87 13.27
N THR A 196 -20.19 -4.09 13.04
CA THR A 196 -19.45 -5.32 13.37
C THR A 196 -18.40 -5.72 12.33
N LYS A 197 -18.26 -4.91 11.26
CA LYS A 197 -17.39 -5.17 10.12
C LYS A 197 -16.40 -4.03 9.91
N ASP A 198 -15.22 -4.38 9.43
CA ASP A 198 -14.13 -3.42 9.21
C ASP A 198 -13.48 -3.56 7.82
N ILE A 199 -12.41 -2.79 7.61
CA ILE A 199 -11.63 -2.81 6.37
C ILE A 199 -11.00 -4.18 6.07
N LYS A 200 -10.73 -4.99 7.09
CA LYS A 200 -10.19 -6.33 6.92
C LYS A 200 -11.25 -7.24 6.30
N ASP A 201 -12.50 -7.17 6.79
CA ASP A 201 -13.63 -7.89 6.16
C ASP A 201 -13.82 -7.48 4.70
N LEU A 202 -13.75 -6.17 4.40
CA LEU A 202 -13.82 -5.66 3.03
C LEU A 202 -12.75 -6.30 2.13
N LYS A 203 -11.49 -6.29 2.58
CA LYS A 203 -10.36 -6.87 1.85
C LYS A 203 -10.51 -8.38 1.68
N ASP A 204 -10.97 -9.10 2.69
CA ASP A 204 -11.18 -10.55 2.63
C ASP A 204 -12.26 -10.92 1.59
N PHE A 205 -13.33 -10.12 1.49
CA PHE A 205 -14.34 -10.31 0.45
C PHE A 205 -13.83 -9.94 -0.95
N ILE A 206 -13.09 -8.85 -1.12
CA ILE A 206 -12.47 -8.50 -2.41
C ILE A 206 -11.50 -9.62 -2.85
N LYS A 207 -10.68 -10.12 -1.93
CA LYS A 207 -9.75 -11.23 -2.17
C LYS A 207 -10.48 -12.50 -2.60
N THR A 208 -11.62 -12.80 -1.98
CA THR A 208 -12.49 -13.92 -2.36
C THR A 208 -13.01 -13.76 -3.79
N VAL A 209 -13.48 -12.56 -4.15
CA VAL A 209 -13.92 -12.23 -5.53
C VAL A 209 -12.78 -12.46 -6.53
N VAL A 210 -11.59 -11.95 -6.23
CA VAL A 210 -10.39 -12.12 -7.08
C VAL A 210 -10.09 -13.59 -7.31
N TYR A 211 -10.11 -14.43 -6.27
CA TYR A 211 -9.82 -15.85 -6.40
C TYR A 211 -10.81 -16.59 -7.29
N PHE A 212 -12.10 -16.31 -7.17
CA PHE A 212 -13.10 -17.00 -8.00
C PHE A 212 -13.09 -16.51 -9.45
N ILE A 213 -12.86 -15.22 -9.69
CA ILE A 213 -12.66 -14.70 -11.05
C ILE A 213 -11.40 -15.33 -11.67
N GLN A 214 -10.30 -15.39 -10.93
CA GLN A 214 -9.07 -16.02 -11.39
C GLN A 214 -9.30 -17.48 -11.76
N PHE A 215 -9.95 -18.24 -10.87
CA PHE A 215 -10.27 -19.64 -11.10
C PHE A 215 -11.10 -19.81 -12.38
N GLU A 216 -12.12 -18.99 -12.58
CA GLU A 216 -12.99 -19.09 -13.76
C GLU A 216 -12.23 -18.77 -15.05
N LEU A 217 -11.42 -17.71 -15.08
CA LEU A 217 -10.61 -17.36 -16.26
C LEU A 217 -9.57 -18.42 -16.59
N SER A 218 -8.91 -18.99 -15.58
CA SER A 218 -7.95 -20.09 -15.78
C SER A 218 -8.64 -21.35 -16.30
N ALA A 219 -9.83 -21.68 -15.81
CA ALA A 219 -10.62 -22.81 -16.30
C ALA A 219 -11.07 -22.60 -17.75
N SER A 220 -11.57 -21.40 -18.10
CA SER A 220 -11.96 -21.06 -19.47
C SER A 220 -10.79 -21.18 -20.44
N SER A 221 -9.58 -20.72 -20.06
CA SER A 221 -8.40 -20.85 -20.91
C SER A 221 -8.03 -22.31 -21.21
N ALA A 222 -8.31 -23.24 -20.30
CA ALA A 222 -8.07 -24.67 -20.53
C ALA A 222 -9.12 -25.26 -21.48
N SER A 223 -10.40 -24.89 -21.32
CA SER A 223 -11.47 -25.28 -22.25
C SER A 223 -11.20 -24.78 -23.67
N ASP A 224 -10.81 -23.51 -23.83
CA ASP A 224 -10.48 -22.91 -25.13
C ASP A 224 -9.30 -23.60 -25.83
N PHE A 225 -8.40 -24.21 -25.06
CA PHE A 225 -7.30 -25.00 -25.59
C PHE A 225 -7.81 -26.35 -26.12
N LEU A 226 -8.67 -27.03 -25.36
CA LEU A 226 -9.25 -28.32 -25.75
C LEU A 226 -10.19 -28.23 -26.96
N GLU A 227 -10.87 -27.09 -27.16
CA GLU A 227 -11.78 -26.89 -28.30
C GLU A 227 -11.05 -26.55 -29.62
N LYS A 228 -9.74 -26.26 -29.57
CA LYS A 228 -8.91 -25.93 -30.73
C LYS A 228 -8.10 -27.11 -31.27
N GLU A 229 -8.13 -28.26 -30.60
CA GLU A 229 -7.64 -29.55 -31.08
C GLU A 229 -8.73 -30.33 -31.83
#